data_AF-A0A7V8ZHX8-F1
#
_entry.id   AF-A0A7V8ZHX8-F1
#
_cell.length_a   1.000
_cell.length_b   1.000
_cell.length_c   1.000
_cell.angle_alpha   90.00
_cell.angle_beta   90.00
_cell.angle_gamma   90.00
#
_symmetry.space_group_name_H-M   'P 1'
#
loop_
_entity.id
_entity.type
_entity.pdbx_description
1 polymer ?
#
loop_
_entity_poly.entity_id
_entity_poly.type
_entity_poly.pdbx_seq_one_letter_code
_entity_poly.pdbx_strand_id
1 'polypeptide(L)' 'MAVEKLLLAAPRGYCAGVDRAVETVERALDLYGAPVYVRKE' A
#
# COMPACT_ATOMS: atom_id res chain seq x y z
N MET A 1 11.59 -1.80 -29.96
CA MET A 1 12.08 -3.02 -29.28
C MET A 1 10.95 -3.55 -28.41
N ALA A 2 10.56 -4.81 -28.56
CA ALA A 2 9.52 -5.44 -27.76
C ALA A 2 10.18 -6.34 -26.69
N VAL A 3 9.69 -6.27 -25.45
CA VAL A 3 10.18 -7.13 -24.37
C VAL A 3 9.66 -8.54 -24.60
N GLU A 4 10.56 -9.51 -24.78
CA GLU A 4 10.22 -10.90 -25.10
C GLU A 4 9.64 -11.65 -23.88
N LYS A 5 10.14 -11.36 -22.68
CA LYS A 5 9.63 -11.94 -21.43
C LYS A 5 9.94 -11.05 -20.22
N LEU A 6 8.93 -10.73 -19.42
CA LEU A 6 9.06 -10.02 -18.16
C LEU A 6 8.92 -11.01 -17.00
N LEU A 7 9.94 -11.08 -16.13
CA LEU A 7 9.91 -11.93 -14.94
C LEU A 7 9.77 -11.05 -13.69
N LEU A 8 8.84 -11.42 -12.81
CA LEU A 8 8.63 -10.76 -11.53
C LEU A 8 9.01 -11.71 -10.40
N ALA A 9 9.89 -11.25 -9.50
CA ALA A 9 10.34 -12.03 -8.35
C ALA A 9 9.18 -12.39 -7.40
N ALA A 10 9.36 -13.45 -6.61
CA ALA A 10 8.39 -13.86 -5.58
C ALA A 10 9.13 -14.36 -4.31
N PRO A 11 8.62 -14.04 -3.10
CA PRO A 11 7.47 -13.17 -2.83
C PRO A 11 7.81 -11.70 -3.14
N ARG A 12 6.82 -10.93 -3.58
CA ARG A 12 6.94 -9.50 -3.88
C ARG A 12 5.70 -8.77 -3.39
N GLY A 13 5.85 -7.48 -3.10
CA GLY A 13 4.76 -6.65 -2.60
C GLY A 13 5.00 -6.22 -1.16
N TYR A 14 3.92 -5.87 -0.48
CA TYR A 14 3.93 -5.38 0.88
C TYR A 14 4.09 -6.52 1.88
N CYS A 15 4.77 -6.21 2.99
CA CYS A 15 4.75 -7.08 4.15
C CYS A 15 3.50 -6.78 4.98
N ALA A 16 3.18 -7.67 5.92
CA ALA A 16 2.04 -7.50 6.82
C ALA A 16 2.00 -6.14 7.54
N GLY A 17 3.17 -5.54 7.83
CA GLY A 17 3.25 -4.22 8.45
C GLY A 17 2.78 -3.09 7.53
N VAL A 18 3.13 -3.16 6.24
CA VAL A 18 2.72 -2.16 5.25
C VAL A 18 1.22 -2.31 4.94
N ASP A 19 0.74 -3.54 4.77
CA ASP A 19 -0.70 -3.79 4.56
C ASP A 19 -1.54 -3.22 5.71
N ARG A 20 -1.16 -3.50 6.96
CA ARG A 20 -1.84 -2.96 8.15
C ARG A 20 -1.80 -1.43 8.20
N ALA A 21 -0.69 -0.82 7.79
CA ALA A 21 -0.57 0.64 7.79
C ALA A 21 -1.54 1.27 6.78
N VAL A 22 -1.67 0.69 5.60
CA VAL A 22 -2.64 1.14 4.58
C VAL A 22 -4.07 0.96 5.08
N GLU A 23 -4.45 -0.23 5.56
CA GLU A 23 -5.81 -0.52 6.06
C GLU A 23 -6.22 0.44 7.20
N THR A 24 -5.26 0.80 8.07
CA THR A 24 -5.52 1.75 9.16
C THR A 24 -5.96 3.12 8.64
N VAL A 25 -5.33 3.61 7.56
CA VAL A 25 -5.68 4.92 6.97
C VAL A 25 -7.03 4.84 6.24
N GLU A 26 -7.28 3.76 5.51
CA GLU A 26 -8.57 3.53 4.84
C GLU A 26 -9.72 3.52 5.85
N ARG A 27 -9.58 2.76 6.94
CA ARG A 27 -10.58 2.71 8.02
C ARG A 27 -10.76 4.04 8.73
N ALA A 28 -9.70 4.82 8.89
CA ALA A 28 -9.81 6.16 9.46
C ALA A 28 -10.62 7.10 8.55
N LEU A 29 -10.43 7.02 7.23
CA LEU A 29 -11.22 7.79 6.27
C LEU A 29 -12.70 7.37 6.30
N ASP A 30 -12.99 6.07 6.39
CA ASP A 30 -14.37 5.57 6.47
C ASP A 30 -15.09 6.02 7.75
N LEU A 31 -14.39 6.00 8.89
CA LEU A 31 -14.97 6.34 10.19
C LEU A 31 -15.10 7.85 10.42
N TYR A 32 -14.13 8.64 9.94
CA TYR A 32 -14.00 10.04 10.31
C TYR A 32 -14.14 11.02 9.14
N GLY A 33 -14.14 10.54 7.90
CA GLY A 33 -14.13 11.38 6.71
C GLY A 33 -12.80 12.11 6.50
N ALA A 34 -12.71 12.88 5.42
CA ALA A 34 -11.53 13.68 5.12
C ALA A 34 -11.56 15.04 5.86
N PRO A 35 -10.39 15.60 6.26
CA PRO A 35 -9.03 15.10 6.01
C PRO A 35 -8.49 14.18 7.12
N VAL A 36 -7.81 13.10 6.71
CA VAL A 36 -6.95 12.27 7.58
C VAL A 36 -5.49 12.57 7.24
N TYR A 37 -4.70 12.94 8.25
CA TYR A 37 -3.28 13.26 8.07
C TYR A 37 -2.40 12.08 8.52
N VAL A 38 -1.45 11.69 7.66
CA VAL A 38 -0.45 10.66 7.95
C VAL A 38 0.88 11.34 8.22
N ARG A 39 1.43 11.16 9.43
CA ARG A 39 2.77 11.69 9.74
C ARG A 39 3.82 10.90 8.96
N LYS A 40 4.59 11.60 8.13
CA LYS A 40 5.77 11.04 7.46
C LYS A 40 7.01 11.23 8.34
N GLU A 41 7.85 10.20 8.42
CA GLU A 41 9.28 10.29 8.75
C GLU A 41 10.09 9.94 7.50
#